data_AF-A0A7C4T9U9-F1
#
_entry.id   AF-A0A7C4T9U9-F1
#
_cell.length_a   1.000
_cell.length_b   1.000
_cell.length_c   1.000
_cell.angle_alpha   90.00
_cell.angle_beta   90.00
_cell.angle_gamma   90.00
#
_symmetry.space_group_name_H-M   'P 1'
#
loop_
_entity.id
_entity.type
_entity.pdbx_description
1 polymer ?
#
loop_
_entity_poly.entity_id
_entity_poly.type
_entity_poly.pdbx_seq_one_letter_code
_entity_poly.pdbx_strand_id
1 'polypeptide(L)'
;MDPERNLKLTIAYEGTDFEGWQYQPQKRTVQGVIQAAIREITKQGHTIVGAGRTDAGVHAIGQVANFKTTFHIALENLKRALNSLLPKDVYVRDIVEVPLEFHARYSAKAKVYEYRILQRKEPDVFMRRYVWHVFHNLRPEFLRRCLECLIGEHDFSSFSASGSSVKTFVRKMYDASLAVNGDMFVLRFKANGFLRHMVRNIVGT
;
A
#
# COMPACT_ATOMS: atom_id res chain seq x y z
N MET A 1 -14.65 16.39 -28.79
CA MET A 1 -13.71 15.72 -27.86
C MET A 1 -14.47 15.46 -26.59
N ASP A 2 -14.44 14.23 -26.09
CA ASP A 2 -15.10 13.90 -24.82
C ASP A 2 -14.45 14.68 -23.67
N PRO A 3 -15.22 15.07 -22.64
CA PRO A 3 -14.68 15.80 -21.50
C PRO A 3 -13.63 14.96 -20.76
N GLU A 4 -12.58 15.61 -20.26
CA GLU A 4 -11.61 14.96 -19.39
C GLU A 4 -12.28 14.47 -18.10
N ARG A 5 -11.94 13.26 -17.68
CA ARG A 5 -12.42 12.61 -16.46
C ARG A 5 -11.24 12.21 -15.60
N ASN A 6 -11.42 12.24 -14.28
CA ASN A 6 -10.45 11.73 -13.31
C ASN A 6 -11.01 10.46 -12.69
N LEU A 7 -10.30 9.35 -12.85
CA LEU A 7 -10.75 8.03 -12.42
C LEU A 7 -9.93 7.58 -11.21
N LYS A 8 -10.60 7.26 -10.11
CA LYS A 8 -10.01 6.69 -8.90
C LYS A 8 -10.15 5.18 -8.93
N LEU A 9 -9.04 4.47 -8.76
CA LEU A 9 -8.96 3.02 -8.68
C LEU A 9 -8.70 2.61 -7.24
N THR A 10 -9.40 1.57 -6.79
CA THR A 10 -9.04 0.80 -5.59
C THR A 10 -8.39 -0.50 -6.01
N ILE A 11 -7.13 -0.71 -5.63
CA ILE A 11 -6.28 -1.78 -6.15
C ILE A 11 -5.83 -2.70 -5.01
N ALA A 12 -5.92 -4.00 -5.23
CA ALA A 12 -5.25 -5.02 -4.41
C ALA A 12 -4.12 -5.67 -5.20
N TYR A 13 -3.03 -6.02 -4.53
CA TYR A 13 -1.94 -6.77 -5.13
C TYR A 13 -1.13 -7.57 -4.12
N GLU A 14 -0.60 -8.68 -4.59
CA GLU A 14 0.39 -9.52 -3.91
C GLU A 14 1.79 -9.03 -4.35
N GLY A 15 2.49 -8.33 -3.46
CA GLY A 15 3.72 -7.60 -3.80
C GLY A 15 5.01 -8.43 -3.87
N THR A 16 5.01 -9.72 -3.54
CA THR A 16 6.23 -10.56 -3.39
C THR A 16 7.12 -10.48 -4.63
N ASP A 17 6.50 -10.58 -5.80
CA ASP A 17 7.19 -10.67 -7.09
C ASP A 17 7.25 -9.29 -7.79
N PHE A 18 7.08 -8.19 -7.04
CA PHE A 18 7.18 -6.81 -7.52
C PHE A 18 8.31 -6.04 -6.83
N GLU A 19 8.96 -5.18 -7.61
CA GLU A 19 10.00 -4.24 -7.18
C GLU A 19 9.38 -2.95 -6.60
N GLY A 20 8.24 -3.12 -5.92
CA GLY A 20 7.43 -2.09 -5.28
C GLY A 20 6.36 -1.49 -6.19
N TRP A 21 5.70 -0.46 -5.67
CA TRP A 21 4.65 0.26 -6.39
C TRP A 21 5.19 1.08 -7.56
N GLN A 22 6.19 1.92 -7.30
CA GLN A 22 6.60 3.01 -8.19
C GLN A 22 7.23 2.48 -9.48
N TYR A 23 6.83 3.01 -10.63
CA TYR A 23 7.46 2.71 -11.92
C TYR A 23 8.97 2.97 -11.90
N GLN A 24 9.71 1.98 -12.38
CA GLN A 24 11.15 2.00 -12.57
C GLN A 24 11.46 1.31 -13.91
N PRO A 25 12.36 1.86 -14.75
CA PRO A 25 12.74 1.22 -16.01
C PRO A 25 13.23 -0.22 -15.80
N GLN A 26 12.82 -1.13 -16.68
CA GLN A 26 13.23 -2.55 -16.69
C GLN A 26 12.88 -3.36 -15.43
N LYS A 27 12.07 -2.81 -14.51
CA LYS A 27 11.63 -3.49 -13.29
C LYS A 27 10.14 -3.79 -13.36
N ARG A 28 9.73 -4.92 -12.77
CA ARG A 28 8.33 -5.29 -12.63
C ARG A 28 7.75 -4.54 -11.43
N THR A 29 6.92 -3.54 -11.69
CA THR A 29 6.30 -2.71 -10.64
C THR A 29 4.79 -2.64 -10.82
N VAL A 30 4.06 -2.44 -9.72
CA VAL A 30 2.58 -2.42 -9.76
C VAL A 30 2.09 -1.26 -10.62
N GLN A 31 2.67 -0.07 -10.48
CA GLN A 31 2.32 1.07 -11.32
C GLN A 31 2.59 0.78 -12.80
N GLY A 32 3.71 0.12 -13.12
CA GLY A 32 4.09 -0.22 -14.49
C GLY A 32 3.08 -1.14 -15.18
N VAL A 33 2.68 -2.23 -14.51
CA VAL A 33 1.73 -3.19 -15.09
C VAL A 33 0.33 -2.59 -15.27
N ILE A 34 -0.13 -1.76 -14.32
CA ILE A 34 -1.43 -1.08 -14.45
C ILE A 34 -1.39 -0.04 -15.56
N GLN A 35 -0.33 0.77 -15.66
CA GLN A 35 -0.19 1.74 -16.75
C GLN A 35 -0.15 1.06 -18.13
N ALA A 36 0.52 -0.09 -18.24
CA ALA A 36 0.54 -0.86 -19.47
C ALA A 36 -0.87 -1.36 -19.85
N ALA A 37 -1.64 -1.88 -18.89
CA ALA A 37 -3.01 -2.34 -19.12
C ALA A 37 -3.96 -1.18 -19.50
N ILE A 38 -3.86 -0.02 -18.83
CA ILE A 38 -4.64 1.16 -19.21
C ILE A 38 -4.29 1.58 -20.64
N ARG A 39 -3.00 1.69 -20.97
CA ARG A 39 -2.56 2.06 -22.32
C ARG A 39 -3.06 1.10 -23.38
N GLU A 40 -3.11 -0.19 -23.08
CA GLU A 40 -3.63 -1.19 -24.02
C GLU A 40 -5.13 -0.98 -24.32
N ILE A 41 -5.91 -0.57 -23.32
CA ILE A 41 -7.35 -0.31 -23.46
C ILE A 41 -7.61 1.05 -24.14
N THR A 42 -6.97 2.11 -23.65
CA THR A 42 -7.25 3.49 -24.07
C THR A 42 -6.47 3.89 -25.33
N LYS A 43 -5.44 3.13 -25.69
CA LYS A 43 -4.43 3.47 -26.71
C LYS A 43 -3.73 4.82 -26.43
N GLN A 44 -3.73 5.26 -25.17
CA GLN A 44 -3.16 6.52 -24.70
C GLN A 44 -2.20 6.28 -23.53
N GLY A 45 -1.17 7.11 -23.42
CA GLY A 45 -0.27 7.09 -22.28
C GLY A 45 -0.89 7.82 -21.09
N HIS A 46 -1.01 7.12 -19.95
CA HIS A 46 -1.49 7.73 -18.70
C HIS A 46 -0.46 7.57 -17.59
N THR A 47 -0.24 8.66 -16.85
CA THR A 47 0.51 8.62 -15.60
C THR A 47 -0.47 8.37 -14.46
N ILE A 48 -0.27 7.27 -13.74
CA ILE A 48 -1.06 6.94 -12.56
C ILE A 48 -0.39 7.54 -11.32
N VAL A 49 -1.18 8.17 -10.46
CA VAL A 49 -0.76 8.72 -9.17
C VAL A 49 -1.28 7.83 -8.04
N GLY A 50 -0.39 7.19 -7.29
CA GLY A 50 -0.76 6.38 -6.11
C GLY A 50 -0.88 7.20 -4.82
N ALA A 51 -1.73 6.76 -3.91
CA ALA A 51 -1.91 7.36 -2.58
C ALA A 51 -0.65 7.23 -1.71
N GLY A 52 0.07 6.12 -1.84
CA GLY A 52 1.37 5.87 -1.24
C GLY A 52 2.27 5.07 -2.18
N ARG A 53 3.55 5.00 -1.83
CA ARG A 53 4.48 4.03 -2.43
C ARG A 53 4.64 2.89 -1.43
N THR A 54 4.64 1.67 -1.94
CA THR A 54 5.04 0.47 -1.21
C THR A 54 6.42 0.03 -1.72
N ASP A 55 7.24 -0.45 -0.80
CA ASP A 55 8.55 -1.02 -1.13
C ASP A 55 8.39 -2.39 -1.81
N ALA A 56 9.48 -2.92 -2.38
CA ALA A 56 9.50 -4.27 -2.95
C ALA A 56 9.01 -5.31 -1.93
N GLY A 57 8.22 -6.28 -2.40
CA GLY A 57 7.63 -7.34 -1.57
C GLY A 57 6.37 -6.94 -0.79
N VAL A 58 6.08 -5.65 -0.59
CA VAL A 58 4.94 -5.21 0.24
C VAL A 58 3.62 -5.36 -0.52
N HIS A 59 2.64 -6.03 0.07
CA HIS A 59 1.30 -6.20 -0.51
C HIS A 59 0.39 -4.98 -0.26
N ALA A 60 -0.75 -4.94 -0.97
CA ALA A 60 -1.84 -4.02 -0.62
C ALA A 60 -3.20 -4.67 -0.81
N ILE A 61 -4.12 -4.35 0.11
CA ILE A 61 -5.54 -4.76 0.04
C ILE A 61 -6.38 -3.65 -0.63
N GLY A 62 -5.95 -2.39 -0.57
CA GLY A 62 -6.72 -1.24 -1.04
C GLY A 62 -5.85 -0.03 -1.32
N GLN A 63 -4.79 -0.21 -2.10
CA GLN A 63 -4.01 0.91 -2.63
C GLN A 63 -4.91 1.75 -3.52
N VAL A 64 -5.01 3.05 -3.23
CA VAL A 64 -5.77 3.98 -4.06
C VAL A 64 -4.83 4.62 -5.07
N ALA A 65 -5.30 4.76 -6.31
CA ALA A 65 -4.61 5.55 -7.31
C ALA A 65 -5.61 6.34 -8.17
N ASN A 66 -5.15 7.37 -8.87
CA ASN A 66 -5.96 8.04 -9.87
C ASN A 66 -5.19 8.35 -11.15
N PHE A 67 -5.92 8.48 -12.24
CA PHE A 67 -5.41 8.98 -13.52
C PHE A 67 -6.50 9.76 -14.25
N LYS A 68 -6.08 10.66 -15.13
CA LYS A 68 -6.98 11.43 -15.98
C LYS A 68 -7.01 10.86 -17.39
N THR A 69 -8.18 10.91 -18.02
CA THR A 69 -8.39 10.42 -19.38
C THR A 69 -9.55 11.14 -20.05
N THR A 70 -9.46 11.30 -21.38
CA THR A 70 -10.59 11.70 -22.24
C THR A 70 -11.25 10.49 -22.89
N PHE A 71 -10.69 9.28 -22.71
CA PHE A 71 -11.25 8.06 -23.26
C PHE A 71 -12.57 7.69 -22.58
N HIS A 72 -13.65 7.62 -23.36
CA HIS A 72 -14.96 7.29 -22.85
C HIS A 72 -15.23 5.78 -22.88
N ILE A 73 -15.38 5.21 -21.69
CA ILE A 73 -15.80 3.82 -21.48
C ILE A 73 -16.61 3.76 -20.18
N ALA A 74 -17.64 2.91 -20.16
CA ALA A 74 -18.38 2.63 -18.95
C ALA A 74 -17.44 2.06 -17.87
N LEU A 75 -17.54 2.54 -16.63
CA LEU A 75 -16.59 2.19 -15.56
C LEU A 75 -16.51 0.68 -15.31
N GLU A 76 -17.64 -0.01 -15.39
CA GLU A 76 -17.70 -1.47 -15.25
C GLU A 76 -16.99 -2.20 -16.40
N ASN A 77 -17.08 -1.67 -17.62
CA ASN A 77 -16.37 -2.23 -18.77
C ASN A 77 -14.86 -2.01 -18.62
N LEU A 78 -14.44 -0.83 -18.16
CA LEU A 78 -13.03 -0.55 -17.88
C LEU A 78 -12.47 -1.45 -16.79
N LYS A 79 -13.21 -1.66 -15.69
CA LYS A 79 -12.81 -2.57 -14.61
C LYS A 79 -12.65 -4.00 -15.11
N ARG A 80 -13.62 -4.50 -15.90
CA ARG A 80 -13.54 -5.83 -16.51
C ARG A 80 -12.34 -5.96 -17.45
N ALA A 81 -12.13 -4.98 -18.33
CA ALA A 81 -11.01 -4.97 -19.27
C ALA A 81 -9.64 -4.87 -18.58
N LEU A 82 -9.52 -4.05 -17.53
CA LEU A 82 -8.28 -3.98 -16.75
C LEU A 82 -7.99 -5.32 -16.10
N ASN A 83 -8.96 -5.90 -15.39
CA ASN A 83 -8.76 -7.17 -14.70
C ASN A 83 -8.55 -8.36 -15.66
N SER A 84 -8.95 -8.27 -16.93
CA SER A 84 -8.61 -9.30 -17.93
C SER A 84 -7.17 -9.20 -18.45
N LEU A 85 -6.55 -8.00 -18.37
CA LEU A 85 -5.18 -7.75 -18.84
C LEU A 85 -4.14 -7.78 -17.73
N LEU A 86 -4.56 -7.51 -16.49
CA LEU A 86 -3.67 -7.49 -15.34
C LEU A 86 -3.17 -8.90 -15.00
N PRO A 87 -1.94 -9.02 -14.47
CA PRO A 87 -1.43 -10.29 -13.98
C PRO A 87 -2.23 -10.76 -12.75
N LYS A 88 -2.19 -12.06 -12.46
CA LYS A 88 -2.99 -12.70 -11.39
C LYS A 88 -2.74 -12.15 -9.99
N ASP A 89 -1.62 -11.47 -9.77
CA ASP A 89 -1.21 -10.85 -8.52
C ASP A 89 -1.61 -9.37 -8.40
N VAL A 90 -2.39 -8.81 -9.34
CA VAL A 90 -2.95 -7.46 -9.27
C VAL A 90 -4.44 -7.47 -9.66
N TYR A 91 -5.27 -6.78 -8.87
CA TYR A 91 -6.70 -6.70 -9.12
C TYR A 91 -7.25 -5.30 -8.82
N VAL A 92 -8.00 -4.74 -9.77
CA VAL A 92 -8.76 -3.50 -9.59
C VAL A 92 -10.13 -3.85 -9.00
N ARG A 93 -10.31 -3.53 -7.72
CA ARG A 93 -11.53 -3.80 -6.96
C ARG A 93 -12.67 -2.87 -7.36
N ASP A 94 -12.35 -1.61 -7.61
CA ASP A 94 -13.33 -0.56 -7.83
C ASP A 94 -12.75 0.55 -8.70
N ILE A 95 -13.62 1.16 -9.50
CA ILE A 95 -13.31 2.35 -10.32
C ILE A 95 -14.48 3.31 -10.18
N VAL A 96 -14.19 4.52 -9.72
CA VAL A 96 -15.17 5.60 -9.62
C VAL A 96 -14.64 6.85 -10.28
N GLU A 97 -15.53 7.62 -10.88
CA GLU A 97 -15.22 8.97 -11.30
C GLU A 97 -15.15 9.88 -10.08
N VAL A 98 -14.16 10.76 -10.08
CA VAL A 98 -13.91 11.73 -9.00
C VAL A 98 -13.70 13.11 -9.61
N PRO A 99 -13.84 14.18 -8.81
CA PRO A 99 -13.55 15.53 -9.29
C PRO A 99 -12.13 15.67 -9.87
N LEU A 100 -11.94 16.59 -10.82
CA LEU A 100 -10.67 16.77 -11.52
C LEU A 100 -9.51 17.22 -10.61
N GLU A 101 -9.84 17.83 -9.47
CA GLU A 101 -8.93 18.26 -8.41
C GLU A 101 -8.54 17.13 -7.45
N PHE A 102 -9.21 15.99 -7.48
CA PHE A 102 -8.84 14.84 -6.65
C PHE A 102 -7.43 14.35 -6.99
N HIS A 103 -6.62 14.15 -5.95
CA HIS A 103 -5.26 13.65 -6.09
C HIS A 103 -5.00 12.56 -5.04
N ALA A 104 -4.85 11.30 -5.45
CA ALA A 104 -4.81 10.14 -4.55
C ALA A 104 -3.83 10.30 -3.38
N ARG A 105 -2.67 10.94 -3.61
CA ARG A 105 -1.67 11.20 -2.56
C ARG A 105 -2.06 12.32 -1.58
N TYR A 106 -2.64 13.41 -2.07
CA TYR A 106 -2.83 14.63 -1.28
C TYR A 106 -4.23 14.73 -0.68
N SER A 107 -5.22 14.11 -1.34
CA SER A 107 -6.58 13.95 -0.82
C SER A 107 -6.67 12.84 0.25
N ALA A 108 -5.63 12.02 0.43
CA ALA A 108 -5.61 10.98 1.45
C ALA A 108 -5.51 11.59 2.86
N LYS A 109 -6.49 11.28 3.72
CA LYS A 109 -6.54 11.76 5.12
C LYS A 109 -5.72 10.90 6.07
N ALA A 110 -5.62 9.61 5.79
CA ALA A 110 -4.85 8.66 6.57
C ALA A 110 -4.44 7.47 5.71
N LYS A 111 -3.46 6.73 6.18
CA LYS A 111 -3.02 5.44 5.65
C LYS A 111 -3.09 4.42 6.76
N VAL A 112 -3.40 3.17 6.39
CA VAL A 112 -3.42 2.04 7.32
C VAL A 112 -2.45 0.99 6.81
N TYR A 113 -1.55 0.56 7.68
CA TYR A 113 -0.70 -0.60 7.46
C TYR A 113 -1.06 -1.70 8.45
N GLU A 114 -0.94 -2.93 7.98
CA GLU A 114 -1.04 -4.14 8.79
C GLU A 114 0.25 -4.93 8.62
N TYR A 115 0.80 -5.40 9.74
CA TYR A 115 1.96 -6.27 9.78
C TYR A 115 1.59 -7.55 10.52
N ARG A 116 1.86 -8.70 9.91
CA ARG A 116 1.50 -10.01 10.45
C ARG A 116 2.76 -10.75 10.85
N ILE A 117 2.77 -11.26 12.07
CA ILE A 117 3.84 -12.08 12.62
C ILE A 117 3.24 -13.43 13.00
N LEU A 118 3.84 -14.50 12.50
CA LEU A 118 3.52 -15.87 12.89
C LEU A 118 4.56 -16.32 13.92
N GLN A 119 4.14 -16.44 15.17
CA GLN A 119 5.00 -16.81 16.29
C GLN A 119 4.84 -18.29 16.64
N ARG A 120 5.60 -19.17 15.99
CA ARG A 120 5.61 -20.60 16.29
C ARG A 120 6.91 -21.28 15.82
N LYS A 121 7.14 -22.52 16.25
CA LYS A 121 8.35 -23.28 15.84
C LYS A 121 8.35 -23.59 14.35
N GLU A 122 7.28 -24.20 13.85
CA GLU A 122 7.22 -24.65 12.46
C GLU A 122 6.78 -23.52 11.53
N PRO A 123 7.34 -23.38 10.32
CA PRO A 123 6.86 -22.41 9.35
C PRO A 123 5.44 -22.76 8.85
N ASP A 124 4.81 -21.82 8.16
CA ASP A 124 3.58 -22.08 7.40
C ASP A 124 3.85 -21.86 5.91
N VAL A 125 3.81 -22.94 5.13
CA VAL A 125 4.07 -22.84 3.70
C VAL A 125 3.05 -21.97 2.98
N PHE A 126 1.79 -21.90 3.42
CA PHE A 126 0.78 -21.09 2.75
C PHE A 126 0.85 -19.61 3.16
N MET A 127 1.33 -19.32 4.37
CA MET A 127 1.43 -17.95 4.87
C MET A 127 2.79 -17.29 4.63
N ARG A 128 3.82 -18.03 4.19
CA ARG A 128 5.22 -17.56 4.06
C ARG A 128 5.44 -16.24 3.33
N ARG A 129 4.54 -15.86 2.41
CA ARG A 129 4.59 -14.58 1.68
C ARG A 129 3.97 -13.43 2.47
N TYR A 130 3.07 -13.71 3.41
CA TYR A 130 2.17 -12.74 4.04
C TYR A 130 2.51 -12.46 5.51
N VAL A 131 3.46 -13.19 6.09
CA VAL A 131 3.81 -13.11 7.52
C VAL A 131 5.31 -13.07 7.70
N TRP A 132 5.74 -12.39 8.76
CA TRP A 132 7.07 -12.59 9.31
C TRP A 132 7.03 -13.77 10.27
N HIS A 133 7.77 -14.84 9.97
CA HIS A 133 7.88 -15.99 10.85
C HIS A 133 8.93 -15.72 11.95
N VAL A 134 8.51 -15.84 13.21
CA VAL A 134 9.34 -15.59 14.38
C VAL A 134 9.28 -16.80 15.32
N PHE A 135 10.45 -17.27 15.76
CA PHE A 135 10.56 -18.42 16.65
C PHE A 135 10.61 -18.03 18.13
N HIS A 136 11.01 -16.80 18.44
CA HIS A 136 11.10 -16.30 19.81
C HIS A 136 9.72 -15.93 20.36
N ASN A 137 9.53 -16.16 21.66
CA ASN A 137 8.28 -15.81 22.32
C ASN A 137 8.14 -14.29 22.41
N LEU A 138 7.10 -13.77 21.78
CA LEU A 138 6.69 -12.38 21.94
C LEU A 138 5.88 -12.25 23.23
N ARG A 139 5.95 -11.07 23.84
CA ARG A 139 5.17 -10.75 25.04
C ARG A 139 4.11 -9.71 24.66
N PRO A 140 2.85 -10.12 24.39
CA PRO A 140 1.80 -9.22 23.92
C PRO A 140 1.63 -7.96 24.76
N GLU A 141 1.72 -8.08 26.09
CA GLU A 141 1.56 -6.94 27.00
C GLU A 141 2.65 -5.88 26.83
N PHE A 142 3.89 -6.29 26.57
CA PHE A 142 4.97 -5.33 26.28
C PHE A 142 4.76 -4.67 24.92
N LEU A 143 4.36 -5.43 23.91
CA LEU A 143 4.06 -4.89 22.59
C LEU A 143 2.93 -3.85 22.65
N ARG A 144 1.86 -4.11 23.40
CA ARG A 144 0.75 -3.15 23.57
C ARG A 144 1.24 -1.84 24.18
N ARG A 145 2.03 -1.91 25.26
CA ARG A 145 2.61 -0.72 25.90
C ARG A 145 3.51 0.07 24.95
N CYS A 146 4.33 -0.61 24.15
CA CYS A 146 5.17 0.05 23.14
C CYS A 146 4.32 0.74 22.06
N LEU A 147 3.24 0.11 21.60
CA LEU A 147 2.35 0.67 20.59
C LEU A 147 1.61 1.92 21.09
N GLU A 148 1.17 1.94 22.35
CA GLU A 148 0.54 3.10 22.98
C GLU A 148 1.45 4.34 22.93
N CYS A 149 2.75 4.16 23.15
CA CYS A 149 3.73 5.26 23.07
C CYS A 149 3.85 5.89 21.67
N LEU A 150 3.42 5.19 20.61
CA LEU A 150 3.49 5.70 19.24
C LEU A 150 2.32 6.62 18.91
N ILE A 151 1.21 6.56 19.64
CA ILE A 151 -0.01 7.33 19.37
C ILE A 151 0.26 8.81 19.63
N GLY A 152 -0.24 9.68 18.75
CA GLY A 152 -0.02 11.13 18.83
C GLY A 152 0.90 11.65 17.74
N GLU A 153 1.40 12.87 17.94
CA GLU A 153 2.30 13.54 17.00
C GLU A 153 3.73 13.49 17.52
N HIS A 154 4.62 12.87 16.74
CA HIS A 154 6.01 12.63 17.14
C HIS A 154 6.94 12.82 15.95
N ASP A 155 8.21 13.12 16.25
CA ASP A 155 9.30 12.96 15.29
C ASP A 155 9.67 11.48 15.18
N PHE A 156 9.47 10.88 14.00
CA PHE A 156 9.77 9.47 13.74
C PHE A 156 11.08 9.28 12.96
N SER A 157 12.03 10.22 13.04
CA SER A 157 13.33 10.15 12.35
C SER A 157 14.11 8.88 12.68
N SER A 158 14.10 8.42 13.93
CA SER A 158 14.73 7.16 14.36
C SER A 158 14.16 5.92 13.65
N PHE A 159 12.95 6.01 13.09
CA PHE A 159 12.31 4.93 12.35
C PHE A 159 12.35 5.16 10.83
N SER A 160 12.98 6.21 10.32
CA SER A 160 13.12 6.42 8.88
C SER A 160 14.33 5.71 8.31
N ALA A 161 14.22 5.19 7.08
CA ALA A 161 15.39 4.87 6.28
C ALA A 161 16.27 6.11 6.06
N SER A 162 17.58 5.90 5.98
CA SER A 162 18.55 6.92 5.58
C SER A 162 18.33 7.39 4.13
N GLY A 163 18.81 8.59 3.80
CA GLY A 163 18.68 9.16 2.45
C GLY A 163 17.24 9.60 2.09
N SER A 164 16.38 9.82 3.08
CA SER A 164 15.02 10.31 2.86
C SER A 164 15.02 11.78 2.46
N SER A 165 14.33 12.13 1.37
CA SER A 165 14.13 13.52 0.91
C SER A 165 12.88 14.18 1.49
N VAL A 166 12.32 13.63 2.58
CA VAL A 166 11.13 14.22 3.23
C VAL A 166 11.49 15.52 3.93
N LYS A 167 10.61 16.53 3.79
CA LYS A 167 10.79 17.84 4.44
C LYS A 167 10.63 17.80 5.96
N THR A 168 9.87 16.83 6.46
CA THR A 168 9.61 16.65 7.89
C THR A 168 9.47 15.18 8.23
N PHE A 169 10.05 14.81 9.38
CA PHE A 169 9.97 13.49 10.00
C PHE A 169 8.80 13.39 11.01
N VAL A 170 8.11 14.50 11.26
CA VAL A 170 6.94 14.52 12.15
C VAL A 170 5.75 13.85 11.49
N ARG A 171 5.14 12.88 12.17
CA ARG A 171 3.90 12.23 11.74
C ARG A 171 2.92 12.17 12.91
N LYS A 172 1.63 12.11 12.57
CA LYS A 172 0.56 11.89 13.55
C LYS A 172 0.03 10.48 13.39
N MET A 173 0.33 9.64 14.37
CA MET A 173 -0.23 8.31 14.53
C MET A 173 -1.59 8.45 15.22
N TYR A 174 -2.65 8.01 14.53
CA TYR A 174 -4.02 8.02 15.03
C TYR A 174 -4.36 6.75 15.81
N ASP A 175 -3.80 5.61 15.41
CA ASP A 175 -4.01 4.32 16.05
C ASP A 175 -2.78 3.43 15.84
N ALA A 176 -2.41 2.70 16.90
CA ALA A 176 -1.39 1.66 16.86
C ALA A 176 -1.88 0.52 17.77
N SER A 177 -2.23 -0.62 17.18
CA SER A 177 -2.95 -1.69 17.89
C SER A 177 -2.38 -3.07 17.58
N LEU A 178 -2.58 -4.00 18.53
CA LEU A 178 -2.19 -5.41 18.42
C LEU A 178 -3.40 -6.31 18.64
N ALA A 179 -3.70 -7.16 17.65
CA ALA A 179 -4.58 -8.30 17.82
C ALA A 179 -3.75 -9.59 17.85
N VAL A 180 -4.10 -10.51 18.77
CA VAL A 180 -3.44 -11.81 18.91
C VAL A 180 -4.51 -12.90 18.76
N ASN A 181 -4.26 -13.86 17.86
CA ASN A 181 -5.10 -15.04 17.67
C ASN A 181 -4.21 -16.28 17.54
N GLY A 182 -4.11 -17.06 18.61
CA GLY A 182 -3.20 -18.19 18.68
C GLY A 182 -1.74 -17.75 18.49
N ASP A 183 -1.10 -18.27 17.45
CA ASP A 183 0.27 -17.95 17.04
C ASP A 183 0.35 -16.69 16.14
N MET A 184 -0.78 -16.11 15.74
CA MET A 184 -0.82 -14.95 14.85
C MET A 184 -0.89 -13.64 15.62
N PHE A 185 0.07 -12.75 15.36
CA PHE A 185 0.14 -11.40 15.88
C PHE A 185 -0.09 -10.42 14.72
N VAL A 186 -1.08 -9.55 14.84
CA VAL A 186 -1.45 -8.57 13.82
C VAL A 186 -1.29 -7.18 14.41
N LEU A 187 -0.25 -6.48 13.96
CA LEU A 187 -0.01 -5.09 14.30
C LEU A 187 -0.67 -4.19 13.25
N ARG A 188 -1.44 -3.21 13.69
CA ARG A 188 -2.11 -2.26 12.81
C ARG A 188 -1.71 -0.84 13.17
N PHE A 189 -1.37 -0.06 12.15
CA PHE A 189 -0.94 1.34 12.29
C PHE A 189 -1.79 2.22 11.39
N LYS A 190 -2.38 3.27 11.94
CA LYS A 190 -3.11 4.30 11.20
C LYS A 190 -2.48 5.66 11.45
N ALA A 191 -1.99 6.32 10.41
CA ALA A 191 -1.36 7.64 10.53
C ALA A 191 -1.73 8.56 9.36
N ASN A 192 -1.46 9.86 9.50
CA ASN A 192 -1.58 10.83 8.41
C ASN A 192 -0.61 10.53 7.24
N GLY A 193 0.47 9.82 7.52
CA GLY A 193 1.42 9.31 6.56
C GLY A 193 2.53 8.52 7.25
N PHE A 194 3.35 7.85 6.47
CA PHE A 194 4.49 7.07 6.97
C PHE A 194 5.76 7.47 6.25
N LEU A 195 6.89 7.42 6.96
CA LEU A 195 8.22 7.59 6.37
C LEU A 195 8.64 6.29 5.68
N ARG A 196 9.67 6.36 4.84
CA ARG A 196 10.22 5.17 4.19
C ARG A 196 10.73 4.20 5.26
N HIS A 197 10.31 2.94 5.18
CA HIS A 197 10.58 1.86 6.14
C HIS A 197 10.03 2.06 7.56
N MET A 198 9.29 3.14 7.84
CA MET A 198 8.81 3.46 9.20
C MET A 198 8.12 2.30 9.91
N VAL A 199 7.11 1.71 9.27
CA VAL A 199 6.36 0.59 9.87
C VAL A 199 7.26 -0.62 10.10
N ARG A 200 8.18 -0.92 9.18
CA ARG A 200 9.10 -2.05 9.29
C ARG A 200 10.10 -1.84 10.42
N ASN A 201 10.62 -0.63 10.57
CA ASN A 201 11.57 -0.29 11.62
C ASN A 201 10.90 -0.29 13.00
N ILE A 202 9.67 0.24 13.11
CA ILE A 202 8.87 0.14 14.34
C ILE A 202 8.66 -1.32 14.74
N VAL A 203 8.25 -2.18 13.80
CA VAL A 203 7.99 -3.60 14.09
C VAL A 203 9.26 -4.37 14.44
N GLY A 204 10.42 -3.96 13.92
CA GLY A 204 11.70 -4.62 14.18
C GLY A 204 12.43 -4.15 15.45
N THR A 205 11.93 -3.13 16.14
CA THR A 205 12.50 -2.60 17.40
C THR A 205 11.97 -3.38 18.60
#